data_AF-A0A7J5XQU1-F1
#
_entry.id   AF-A0A7J5XQU1-F1
#
_cell.length_a   1.000
_cell.length_b   1.000
_cell.length_c   1.000
_cell.angle_alpha   90.00
_cell.angle_beta   90.00
_cell.angle_gamma   90.00
#
_symmetry.space_group_name_H-M   'P 1'
#
loop_
_entity.id
_entity.type
_entity.pdbx_description
1 polymer ?
#
loop_
_entity_poly.entity_id
_entity_poly.type
_entity_poly.pdbx_seq_one_letter_code
_entity_poly.pdbx_strand_id
1 'polypeptide(L)'
;MDLHILDHRLRVISISKNGLVNFTHPLIKLIFLRNRTRCKFFSLTETPENYTVVLDEEGFKELQPSEHLKVESSIWLPLNVASNGNASSSSQAVGVTKIAKSVIAPLAQQHVSVFMLSTYQTDFILVKEKDLSVVISTLEEEFNIYKEVGGESVPMHCQDVPNGLQKNGKEALHPVVIPKNQFCVMSLDPDTLPSIATTLIDVLFYSNSPKEDAANQGLDCIKFFSFSLIDGYISLVMDTEAQRQFPADLLFTSSSGELWRMVRIGGQPLGFDECGIVAQISQPLADSDISAYYISTFSFDHALVSPASHRPRRGHSERNRHAPAPEERSSSQLISDVPSELDDPRLSLQLQWPMVARQQEERLTLCLD
;
A
#
# COMPACT_ATOMS: atom_id res chain seq x y z
N MET A 1 18.97 9.36 1.88
CA MET A 1 17.60 9.89 1.96
C MET A 1 17.26 10.02 3.43
N ASP A 2 16.20 10.76 3.79
CA ASP A 2 15.84 10.91 5.20
C ASP A 2 14.56 10.10 5.49
N LEU A 3 14.56 9.35 6.58
CA LEU A 3 13.41 8.57 7.06
C LEU A 3 12.92 9.21 8.36
N HIS A 4 11.65 9.59 8.39
CA HIS A 4 11.03 10.21 9.56
C HIS A 4 10.07 9.22 10.22
N ILE A 5 10.30 8.93 11.49
CA ILE A 5 9.34 8.27 12.39
C ILE A 5 8.48 9.39 12.98
N LEU A 6 7.22 9.48 12.56
CA LEU A 6 6.36 10.60 12.96
C LEU A 6 5.86 10.44 14.41
N ASP A 7 5.49 11.55 15.05
CA ASP A 7 5.04 11.60 16.44
C ASP A 7 3.56 11.16 16.60
N HIS A 8 3.24 9.99 16.06
CA HIS A 8 1.91 9.38 16.12
C HIS A 8 1.99 7.94 16.60
N ARG A 9 1.14 7.58 17.57
CA ARG A 9 0.93 6.20 18.01
C ARG A 9 -0.44 5.75 17.54
N LEU A 10 -0.48 4.84 16.58
CA LEU A 10 -1.67 4.50 15.81
C LEU A 10 -2.28 3.17 16.24
N ARG A 11 -3.60 3.11 16.17
CA ARG A 11 -4.42 1.90 16.31
C ARG A 11 -5.06 1.58 14.96
N VAL A 12 -5.09 0.30 14.62
CA VAL A 12 -5.82 -0.21 13.46
C VAL A 12 -7.05 -0.96 13.97
N ILE A 13 -8.22 -0.56 13.50
CA ILE A 13 -9.49 -1.13 13.93
C ILE A 13 -10.40 -1.44 12.74
N SER A 14 -11.39 -2.28 12.96
CA SER A 14 -12.44 -2.59 12.01
C SER A 14 -13.81 -2.45 12.67
N ILE A 15 -14.69 -1.70 12.03
CA ILE A 15 -16.09 -1.55 12.39
C ILE A 15 -16.92 -2.35 11.39
N SER A 16 -17.74 -3.29 11.89
CA SER A 16 -18.64 -4.06 11.04
C SER A 16 -19.69 -3.15 10.38
N LYS A 17 -20.14 -3.50 9.16
CA LYS A 17 -21.18 -2.74 8.44
C LYS A 17 -22.44 -2.53 9.29
N ASN A 18 -22.90 -3.57 9.97
CA ASN A 18 -24.11 -3.54 10.80
C ASN A 18 -23.94 -2.69 12.06
N GLY A 19 -22.71 -2.52 12.54
CA GLY A 19 -22.41 -1.72 13.73
C GLY A 19 -22.14 -0.24 13.45
N LEU A 20 -22.02 0.18 12.19
CA LEU A 20 -21.62 1.54 11.81
C LEU A 20 -22.47 2.61 12.49
N VAL A 21 -23.78 2.38 12.63
CA VAL A 21 -24.72 3.31 13.26
C VAL A 21 -24.32 3.68 14.70
N ASN A 22 -23.71 2.74 15.43
CA ASN A 22 -23.25 2.97 16.80
C ASN A 22 -22.00 3.88 16.85
N PHE A 23 -21.30 4.01 15.72
CA PHE A 23 -20.07 4.80 15.58
C PHE A 23 -20.27 6.08 14.76
N THR A 24 -21.48 6.37 14.26
CA THR A 24 -21.73 7.60 13.48
C THR A 24 -21.35 8.84 14.28
N HIS A 25 -21.76 8.97 15.54
CA HIS A 25 -21.44 10.15 16.35
C HIS A 25 -19.92 10.40 16.48
N PRO A 26 -19.10 9.44 16.96
CA PRO A 26 -17.66 9.67 17.06
C PRO A 26 -16.99 9.83 15.68
N LEU A 27 -17.41 9.11 14.64
CA LEU A 27 -16.83 9.27 13.30
C LEU A 27 -17.12 10.66 12.70
N ILE A 28 -18.35 11.17 12.84
CA ILE A 28 -18.69 12.55 12.45
C ILE A 28 -17.84 13.57 13.21
N LYS A 29 -17.63 13.35 14.51
CA LYS A 29 -16.76 14.22 15.32
C LYS A 29 -15.32 14.21 14.81
N LEU A 30 -14.77 13.05 14.48
CA LEU A 30 -13.41 12.90 13.96
C LEU A 30 -13.24 13.49 12.54
N ILE A 31 -14.25 13.38 11.69
CA ILE A 31 -14.21 13.89 10.31
C ILE A 31 -14.40 15.42 10.27
N PHE A 32 -15.44 15.95 10.92
CA PHE A 32 -15.88 17.33 10.70
C PHE A 32 -15.59 18.29 11.85
N LEU A 33 -15.40 17.78 13.07
CA LEU A 33 -15.32 18.61 14.28
C LEU A 33 -13.90 18.62 14.84
N ARG A 34 -12.91 19.04 14.04
CA ARG A 34 -11.49 19.14 14.43
C ARG A 34 -11.28 19.85 15.77
N ASN A 35 -12.03 20.92 16.05
CA ASN A 35 -11.93 21.68 17.31
C ASN A 35 -12.50 20.93 18.54
N ARG A 36 -13.10 19.76 18.35
CA ARG A 36 -13.71 18.93 19.41
C ARG A 36 -12.89 17.68 19.72
N THR A 37 -11.81 17.41 18.99
CA THR A 37 -10.92 16.27 19.19
C THR A 37 -9.46 16.72 19.15
N ARG A 38 -8.58 15.95 19.78
CA ARG A 38 -7.12 16.13 19.66
C ARG A 38 -6.49 15.18 18.64
N CYS A 39 -7.32 14.38 17.97
CA CYS A 39 -6.90 13.49 16.90
C CYS A 39 -6.25 14.30 15.76
N LYS A 40 -5.05 13.91 15.39
CA LYS A 40 -4.25 14.45 14.28
C LYS A 40 -4.06 13.44 13.17
N PHE A 41 -4.16 12.14 13.46
CA PHE A 41 -4.09 11.09 12.46
C PHE A 41 -5.41 10.33 12.44
N PHE A 42 -6.18 10.47 11.36
CA PHE A 42 -7.42 9.72 11.14
C PHE A 42 -7.53 9.27 9.69
N SER A 43 -7.82 8.00 9.48
CA SER A 43 -8.14 7.41 8.18
C SER A 43 -9.30 6.45 8.33
N LEU A 44 -10.29 6.54 7.46
CA LEU A 44 -11.47 5.69 7.40
C LEU A 44 -11.58 5.14 5.98
N THR A 45 -11.44 3.83 5.84
CA THR A 45 -11.55 3.13 4.56
C THR A 45 -12.73 2.16 4.61
N GLU A 46 -13.72 2.43 3.79
CA GLU A 46 -14.86 1.55 3.54
C GLU A 46 -14.48 0.49 2.50
N THR A 47 -14.70 -0.79 2.84
CA THR A 47 -14.65 -1.93 1.90
C THR A 47 -16.02 -2.65 1.89
N PRO A 48 -16.23 -3.70 1.07
CA PRO A 48 -17.47 -4.47 1.15
C PRO A 48 -17.67 -5.13 2.53
N GLU A 49 -16.59 -5.53 3.20
CA GLU A 49 -16.65 -6.33 4.43
C GLU A 49 -16.83 -5.48 5.67
N ASN A 50 -16.17 -4.31 5.74
CA ASN A 50 -16.13 -3.50 6.95
C ASN A 50 -15.69 -2.05 6.67
N TYR A 51 -15.59 -1.26 7.73
CA TYR A 51 -14.88 0.01 7.75
C TYR A 51 -13.58 -0.19 8.53
N THR A 52 -12.44 -0.06 7.88
CA THR A 52 -11.16 -0.01 8.55
C THR A 52 -10.89 1.42 8.99
N VAL A 53 -10.50 1.61 10.26
CA VAL A 53 -10.09 2.91 10.77
C VAL A 53 -8.65 2.82 11.27
N VAL A 54 -7.81 3.75 10.83
CA VAL A 54 -6.46 3.95 11.34
C VAL A 54 -6.44 5.30 12.02
N LEU A 55 -6.18 5.33 13.32
CA LEU A 55 -6.25 6.56 14.09
C LEU A 55 -5.28 6.60 15.25
N ASP A 56 -4.88 7.80 15.66
CA ASP A 56 -4.03 7.98 16.84
C ASP A 56 -4.75 7.64 18.16
N GLU A 57 -3.97 7.57 19.24
CA GLU A 57 -4.49 7.28 20.58
C GLU A 57 -5.54 8.29 21.08
N GLU A 58 -5.51 9.55 20.62
CA GLU A 58 -6.51 10.55 20.99
C GLU A 58 -7.83 10.32 20.27
N GLY A 59 -7.79 10.00 18.98
CA GLY A 59 -8.96 9.59 18.21
C GLY A 59 -9.55 8.28 18.72
N PHE A 60 -8.72 7.31 19.10
CA PHE A 60 -9.16 6.02 19.60
C PHE A 60 -10.00 6.13 20.89
N LYS A 61 -9.72 7.12 21.76
CA LYS A 61 -10.50 7.38 22.98
C LYS A 61 -11.96 7.78 22.72
N GLU A 62 -12.27 8.26 21.52
CA GLU A 62 -13.64 8.63 21.13
C GLU A 62 -14.51 7.39 20.82
N LEU A 63 -13.89 6.23 20.61
CA LEU A 63 -14.57 5.01 20.21
C LEU A 63 -14.87 4.12 21.42
N GLN A 64 -16.13 3.76 21.57
CA GLN A 64 -16.57 2.86 22.65
C GLN A 64 -16.39 1.39 22.22
N PRO A 65 -15.90 0.51 23.11
CA PRO A 65 -15.85 -0.92 22.85
C PRO A 65 -17.24 -1.48 22.52
N SER A 66 -17.31 -2.37 21.53
CA SER A 66 -18.54 -3.01 21.06
C SER A 66 -18.20 -4.35 20.40
N GLU A 67 -19.18 -5.26 20.31
CA GLU A 67 -19.05 -6.49 19.52
C GLU A 67 -18.80 -6.24 18.03
N HIS A 68 -19.15 -5.05 17.55
CA HIS A 68 -18.94 -4.64 16.16
C HIS A 68 -17.57 -4.00 15.90
N LEU A 69 -16.77 -3.81 16.95
CA LEU A 69 -15.46 -3.17 16.88
C LEU A 69 -14.37 -4.20 17.12
N LYS A 70 -13.59 -4.51 16.09
CA LYS A 70 -12.36 -5.30 16.21
C LYS A 70 -11.19 -4.36 16.28
N VAL A 71 -10.27 -4.64 17.20
CA VAL A 71 -9.11 -3.80 17.45
C VAL A 71 -7.86 -4.66 17.32
N GLU A 72 -6.93 -4.24 16.48
CA GLU A 72 -5.60 -4.86 16.43
C GLU A 72 -4.82 -4.50 17.72
N SER A 73 -4.10 -5.48 18.23
CA SER A 73 -3.48 -5.44 19.55
C SER A 73 -2.24 -4.55 19.64
N SER A 74 -1.53 -4.39 18.53
CA SER A 74 -0.27 -3.65 18.47
C SER A 74 -0.50 -2.15 18.35
N ILE A 75 0.49 -1.38 18.79
CA ILE A 75 0.63 0.02 18.46
C ILE A 75 1.47 0.12 17.19
N TRP A 76 1.05 0.96 16.26
CA TRP A 76 1.73 1.18 15.00
C TRP A 76 2.35 2.57 14.96
N LEU A 77 3.57 2.67 14.43
CA LEU A 77 4.30 3.90 14.22
C LEU A 77 4.38 4.16 12.73
N PRO A 78 3.92 5.33 12.24
CA PRO A 78 4.02 5.68 10.83
C PRO A 78 5.43 6.19 10.51
N LEU A 79 6.03 5.59 9.50
CA LEU A 79 7.25 6.04 8.87
C LEU A 79 6.91 6.81 7.60
N ASN A 80 7.66 7.87 7.32
CA ASN A 80 7.56 8.64 6.10
C ASN A 80 8.96 8.85 5.50
N VAL A 81 9.10 8.63 4.19
CA VAL A 81 10.38 8.79 3.48
C VAL A 81 10.41 10.17 2.84
N ALA A 82 11.28 11.05 3.33
CA ALA A 82 11.57 12.32 2.69
C ALA A 82 12.63 12.12 1.61
N SER A 83 12.21 12.16 0.35
CA SER A 83 13.14 12.15 -0.77
C SER A 83 13.67 13.57 -0.98
N ASN A 84 14.82 13.89 -0.39
CA ASN A 84 15.56 15.10 -0.71
C ASN A 84 15.91 15.02 -2.20
N GLY A 85 15.38 15.92 -3.02
CA GLY A 85 15.30 15.87 -4.49
C GLY A 85 16.61 15.85 -5.30
N ASN A 86 17.68 15.26 -4.76
CA ASN A 86 19.00 15.14 -5.37
C ASN A 86 19.38 13.71 -5.78
N ALA A 87 18.48 12.72 -5.69
CA ALA A 87 18.75 11.41 -6.28
C ALA A 87 18.40 11.43 -7.78
N SER A 88 19.42 11.36 -8.62
CA SER A 88 19.34 11.15 -10.07
C SER A 88 18.83 9.74 -10.43
N SER A 89 17.73 9.28 -9.82
CA SER A 89 17.09 8.03 -10.16
C SER A 89 16.12 8.24 -11.31
N SER A 90 16.40 7.60 -12.43
CA SER A 90 15.63 7.64 -13.68
C SER A 90 14.21 7.05 -13.60
N SER A 91 13.69 6.73 -12.41
CA SER A 91 12.34 6.19 -12.24
C SER A 91 11.33 7.33 -12.18
N GLN A 92 10.39 7.34 -13.13
CA GLN A 92 9.28 8.29 -13.15
C GLN A 92 8.11 7.83 -12.26
N ALA A 93 8.16 6.59 -11.74
CA ALA A 93 7.13 6.02 -10.90
C ALA A 93 6.87 6.84 -9.63
N VAL A 94 5.60 6.97 -9.24
CA VAL A 94 5.05 7.65 -8.05
C VAL A 94 4.51 6.62 -7.06
N GLY A 95 4.54 6.94 -5.77
CA GLY A 95 3.95 6.15 -4.70
C GLY A 95 4.89 5.09 -4.13
N VAL A 96 4.30 3.99 -3.62
CA VAL A 96 5.00 2.89 -2.94
C VAL A 96 6.14 2.27 -3.77
N THR A 97 6.07 2.36 -5.10
CA THR A 97 7.10 1.78 -5.98
C THR A 97 8.45 2.47 -5.85
N LYS A 98 8.49 3.75 -5.43
CA LYS A 98 9.75 4.46 -5.14
C LYS A 98 10.51 3.86 -3.95
N ILE A 99 9.77 3.35 -2.97
CA ILE A 99 10.32 2.84 -1.70
C ILE A 99 10.34 1.30 -1.66
N ALA A 100 9.90 0.63 -2.72
CA ALA A 100 9.79 -0.82 -2.79
C ALA A 100 11.14 -1.51 -2.53
N LYS A 101 12.22 -1.00 -3.13
CA LYS A 101 13.56 -1.60 -3.02
C LYS A 101 14.35 -1.16 -1.80
N SER A 102 14.18 0.09 -1.37
CA SER A 102 14.96 0.70 -0.29
C SER A 102 14.33 0.53 1.09
N VAL A 103 13.00 0.33 1.18
CA VAL A 103 12.31 0.21 2.47
C VAL A 103 11.49 -1.07 2.57
N ILE A 104 10.58 -1.31 1.61
CA ILE A 104 9.65 -2.44 1.71
C ILE A 104 10.38 -3.79 1.65
N ALA A 105 11.31 -3.95 0.71
CA ALA A 105 12.07 -5.20 0.54
C ALA A 105 12.97 -5.53 1.75
N PRO A 106 13.81 -4.59 2.26
CA PRO A 106 14.64 -4.87 3.43
C PRO A 106 13.81 -5.21 4.68
N LEU A 107 12.70 -4.50 4.93
CA LEU A 107 11.83 -4.79 6.07
C LEU A 107 11.20 -6.19 5.97
N ALA A 108 10.76 -6.60 4.77
CA ALA A 108 10.25 -7.94 4.55
C ALA A 108 11.30 -9.02 4.80
N GLN A 109 12.55 -8.81 4.35
CA GLN A 109 13.67 -9.73 4.56
C GLN A 109 14.03 -9.92 6.04
N GLN A 110 13.79 -8.89 6.85
CA GLN A 110 13.99 -8.91 8.30
C GLN A 110 12.72 -9.34 9.08
N HIS A 111 11.70 -9.85 8.37
CA HIS A 111 10.43 -10.29 8.94
C HIS A 111 9.70 -9.20 9.74
N VAL A 112 9.80 -7.95 9.29
CA VAL A 112 8.99 -6.84 9.82
C VAL A 112 7.71 -6.74 9.00
N SER A 113 6.57 -6.97 9.65
CA SER A 113 5.26 -6.78 9.02
C SER A 113 4.93 -5.28 8.94
N VAL A 114 4.39 -4.87 7.80
CA VAL A 114 4.08 -3.48 7.49
C VAL A 114 2.61 -3.33 7.13
N PHE A 115 2.02 -2.20 7.49
CA PHE A 115 0.68 -1.79 7.07
C PHE A 115 0.81 -0.50 6.26
N MET A 116 0.38 -0.53 4.99
CA MET A 116 0.57 0.61 4.10
C MET A 116 -0.64 1.53 4.11
N LEU A 117 -0.42 2.84 4.18
CA LEU A 117 -1.47 3.83 3.99
C LEU A 117 -0.96 4.92 3.06
N SER A 118 -1.24 4.74 1.77
CA SER A 118 -0.95 5.74 0.77
C SER A 118 -2.07 6.79 0.72
N THR A 119 -1.67 8.05 0.70
CA THR A 119 -2.56 9.22 0.61
C THR A 119 -2.21 10.03 -0.63
N TYR A 120 -3.01 11.06 -0.92
CA TYR A 120 -2.67 12.03 -1.96
C TYR A 120 -1.33 12.73 -1.69
N GLN A 121 -0.98 12.97 -0.43
CA GLN A 121 0.21 13.73 -0.04
C GLN A 121 1.47 12.87 0.01
N THR A 122 1.39 11.69 0.63
CA THR A 122 2.55 10.80 0.85
C THR A 122 2.12 9.36 1.11
N ASP A 123 3.10 8.46 1.14
CA ASP A 123 2.95 7.05 1.49
C ASP A 123 3.42 6.82 2.93
N PHE A 124 2.50 6.49 3.84
CA PHE A 124 2.83 6.10 5.20
C PHE A 124 3.08 4.59 5.29
N ILE A 125 4.21 4.22 5.89
CA ILE A 125 4.56 2.82 6.18
C ILE A 125 4.41 2.61 7.68
N LEU A 126 3.38 1.90 8.11
CA LEU A 126 3.16 1.64 9.53
C LEU A 126 3.91 0.37 9.93
N VAL A 127 4.72 0.48 10.97
CA VAL A 127 5.43 -0.65 11.60
C VAL A 127 4.98 -0.79 13.05
N LYS A 128 4.99 -1.99 13.60
CA LYS A 128 4.65 -2.17 15.02
C LYS A 128 5.73 -1.55 15.90
N GLU A 129 5.33 -0.88 16.97
CA GLU A 129 6.24 -0.21 17.92
C GLU A 129 7.30 -1.18 18.49
N LYS A 130 6.94 -2.45 18.70
CA LYS A 130 7.84 -3.51 19.17
C LYS A 130 8.96 -3.86 18.17
N ASP A 131 8.77 -3.58 16.89
CA ASP A 131 9.71 -3.93 15.81
C ASP A 131 10.61 -2.74 15.42
N LEU A 132 10.46 -1.59 16.10
CA LEU A 132 11.16 -0.34 15.78
C LEU A 132 12.69 -0.48 15.80
N SER A 133 13.24 -1.23 16.75
CA SER A 133 14.70 -1.45 16.83
C SER A 133 15.23 -2.14 15.58
N VAL A 134 14.48 -3.14 15.08
CA VAL A 134 14.85 -3.89 13.86
C VAL A 134 14.73 -2.97 12.65
N VAL A 135 13.66 -2.18 12.55
CA VAL A 135 13.47 -1.17 11.49
C VAL A 135 14.64 -0.21 11.43
N ILE A 136 15.07 0.36 12.56
CA ILE A 136 16.21 1.29 12.62
C ILE A 136 17.47 0.60 12.13
N SER A 137 17.82 -0.57 12.69
CA SER A 137 19.02 -1.31 12.29
C SER A 137 19.02 -1.76 10.83
N THR A 138 17.83 -1.97 10.25
CA THR A 138 17.68 -2.41 8.85
C THR A 138 17.86 -1.26 7.86
N LEU A 139 17.42 -0.05 8.24
CA LEU A 139 17.35 1.09 7.32
C LEU A 139 18.45 2.14 7.56
N GLU A 140 19.20 2.06 8.67
CA GLU A 140 20.24 3.05 9.02
C GLU A 140 21.43 3.06 8.04
N GLU A 141 21.64 1.99 7.27
CA GLU A 141 22.68 1.95 6.23
C GLU A 141 22.34 2.85 5.03
N GLU A 142 21.06 3.00 4.69
CA GLU A 142 20.59 3.75 3.51
C GLU A 142 19.97 5.12 3.86
N PHE A 143 19.49 5.29 5.09
CA PHE A 143 18.71 6.45 5.52
C PHE A 143 19.29 7.12 6.77
N ASN A 144 19.27 8.45 6.79
CA ASN A 144 19.36 9.17 8.05
C ASN A 144 17.98 9.09 8.73
N ILE A 145 17.93 8.47 9.90
CA ILE A 145 16.67 8.23 10.60
C ILE A 145 16.45 9.33 11.64
N TYR A 146 15.31 9.99 11.54
CA TYR A 146 14.85 11.00 12.49
C TYR A 146 13.55 10.54 13.15
N LYS A 147 13.39 10.86 14.43
CA LYS A 147 12.13 10.71 15.16
C LYS A 147 11.58 12.09 15.47
N GLU A 148 10.33 12.31 15.11
CA GLU A 148 9.62 13.53 15.50
C GLU A 148 9.20 13.43 16.97
N VAL A 149 9.51 14.47 17.74
CA VAL A 149 9.08 14.61 19.13
C VAL A 149 8.64 16.05 19.32
N GLY A 150 7.35 16.28 19.54
CA GLY A 150 6.82 17.63 19.73
C GLY A 150 7.00 18.56 18.52
N GLY A 151 7.13 17.99 17.31
CA GLY A 151 7.36 18.72 16.07
C GLY A 151 8.84 18.97 15.73
N GLU A 152 9.78 18.54 16.57
CA GLU A 152 11.21 18.60 16.27
C GLU A 152 11.73 17.23 15.79
N SER A 153 12.59 17.23 14.76
CA SER A 153 13.24 16.02 14.25
C SER A 153 14.53 15.72 15.01
N VAL A 154 14.53 14.63 15.79
CA VAL A 154 15.69 14.17 16.57
C VAL A 154 16.36 12.99 15.86
N PRO A 155 17.68 13.02 15.59
CA PRO A 155 18.36 11.91 14.96
C PRO A 155 18.35 10.67 15.86
N MET A 156 18.14 9.51 15.25
CA MET A 156 18.11 8.21 15.93
C MET A 156 19.28 7.35 15.45
N HIS A 157 19.90 6.64 16.39
CA HIS A 157 20.92 5.62 16.12
C HIS A 157 20.58 4.37 16.91
N CYS A 158 20.91 3.20 16.37
CA CYS A 158 20.72 1.94 17.07
C CYS A 158 21.51 1.93 18.40
N GLN A 159 20.79 1.90 19.53
CA GLN A 159 21.36 1.63 20.85
C GLN A 159 20.76 0.30 21.32
N ASP A 160 21.56 -0.76 21.19
CA ASP A 160 21.33 -2.13 21.61
C ASP A 160 20.36 -2.99 20.76
N VAL A 161 20.89 -4.13 20.32
CA VAL A 161 20.24 -5.14 19.46
C VAL A 161 19.51 -6.17 20.32
N PRO A 162 18.18 -6.34 20.21
CA PRO A 162 17.56 -7.59 20.60
C PRO A 162 17.71 -8.61 19.47
N ASN A 163 18.06 -9.84 19.84
CA ASN A 163 18.15 -10.99 18.95
C ASN A 163 16.90 -11.13 18.06
N GLY A 164 17.15 -11.54 16.82
CA GLY A 164 16.23 -11.52 15.68
C GLY A 164 14.77 -11.93 15.96
N LEU A 165 13.87 -11.30 15.21
CA LEU A 165 12.47 -11.68 15.13
C LEU A 165 12.33 -13.19 14.91
N GLN A 166 11.48 -13.84 15.70
CA GLN A 166 11.04 -15.20 15.42
C GLN A 166 10.45 -15.24 14.02
N LYS A 167 10.88 -16.20 13.19
CA LYS A 167 10.30 -16.48 11.87
C LYS A 167 8.82 -16.83 12.02
N ASN A 168 7.96 -15.83 12.01
CA ASN A 168 6.52 -16.00 12.11
C ASN A 168 5.91 -15.55 10.78
N GLY A 169 5.23 -16.49 10.13
CA GLY A 169 4.60 -16.29 8.82
C GLY A 169 5.32 -17.09 7.73
N LYS A 170 4.61 -18.06 7.15
CA LYS A 170 5.00 -18.59 5.84
C LYS A 170 4.58 -17.54 4.83
N GLU A 171 5.52 -17.04 4.03
CA GLU A 171 5.21 -16.21 2.88
C GLU A 171 4.33 -17.02 1.92
N ALA A 172 3.06 -16.64 1.82
CA ALA A 172 2.12 -17.26 0.90
C ALA A 172 1.96 -16.36 -0.33
N LEU A 173 1.68 -17.00 -1.48
CA LEU A 173 1.24 -16.27 -2.66
C LEU A 173 -0.25 -15.96 -2.50
N HIS A 174 -0.58 -14.67 -2.43
CA HIS A 174 -1.98 -14.24 -2.29
C HIS A 174 -2.66 -14.09 -3.64
N PRO A 175 -3.90 -14.60 -3.79
CA PRO A 175 -4.66 -14.36 -5.01
C PRO A 175 -4.98 -12.87 -5.12
N VAL A 176 -5.05 -12.40 -6.37
CA VAL A 176 -5.38 -11.01 -6.69
C VAL A 176 -6.69 -10.94 -7.48
N VAL A 177 -7.49 -9.90 -7.23
CA VAL A 177 -8.75 -9.61 -7.91
C VAL A 177 -8.72 -8.19 -8.43
N ILE A 178 -9.08 -7.99 -9.70
CA ILE A 178 -9.03 -6.69 -10.36
C ILE A 178 -10.45 -6.26 -10.69
N PRO A 179 -11.08 -5.44 -9.84
CA PRO A 179 -12.39 -4.87 -10.14
C PRO A 179 -12.32 -3.92 -11.35
N LYS A 180 -13.47 -3.71 -12.00
CA LYS A 180 -13.61 -2.81 -13.15
C LYS A 180 -13.72 -1.34 -12.77
N ASN A 181 -13.87 -1.00 -11.48
CA ASN A 181 -13.89 0.39 -11.03
C ASN A 181 -12.66 1.13 -11.55
N GLN A 182 -12.90 2.40 -11.88
CA GLN A 182 -11.87 3.40 -12.05
C GLN A 182 -11.89 4.29 -10.81
N PHE A 183 -10.73 4.43 -10.16
CA PHE A 183 -10.57 5.21 -8.95
C PHE A 183 -9.87 6.52 -9.23
N CYS A 184 -10.17 7.52 -8.42
CA CYS A 184 -9.47 8.78 -8.38
C CYS A 184 -8.84 8.96 -7.00
N VAL A 185 -7.63 9.53 -6.97
CA VAL A 185 -6.95 9.96 -5.74
C VAL A 185 -6.96 11.48 -5.74
N MET A 186 -7.59 12.06 -4.73
CA MET A 186 -7.95 13.46 -4.66
C MET A 186 -7.61 14.05 -3.30
N SER A 187 -7.52 15.37 -3.26
CA SER A 187 -7.41 16.14 -2.02
C SER A 187 -8.41 17.30 -2.04
N LEU A 188 -8.58 17.91 -0.88
CA LEU A 188 -9.57 18.93 -0.59
C LEU A 188 -8.95 19.94 0.38
N ASP A 189 -9.26 21.21 0.18
CA ASP A 189 -8.91 22.25 1.15
C ASP A 189 -9.73 22.01 2.44
N PRO A 190 -9.09 21.83 3.61
CA PRO A 190 -9.80 21.61 4.86
C PRO A 190 -10.87 22.65 5.19
N ASP A 191 -10.69 23.91 4.76
CA ASP A 191 -11.66 24.97 5.01
C ASP A 191 -12.95 24.78 4.18
N THR A 192 -12.87 24.00 3.10
CA THR A 192 -14.00 23.65 2.22
C THR A 192 -14.67 22.34 2.60
N LEU A 193 -14.13 21.57 3.54
CA LEU A 193 -14.72 20.30 4.01
C LEU A 193 -16.19 20.43 4.46
N PRO A 194 -16.62 21.50 5.17
CA PRO A 194 -18.02 21.68 5.52
C PRO A 194 -18.95 21.74 4.30
N SER A 195 -18.47 22.26 3.17
CA SER A 195 -19.27 22.41 1.94
C SER A 195 -19.63 21.07 1.30
N ILE A 196 -18.83 20.02 1.52
CA ILE A 196 -19.10 18.67 1.02
C ILE A 196 -19.66 17.73 2.10
N ALA A 197 -19.92 18.23 3.31
CA ALA A 197 -20.19 17.38 4.46
C ALA A 197 -21.39 16.46 4.25
N THR A 198 -22.50 16.97 3.72
CA THR A 198 -23.70 16.16 3.47
C THR A 198 -23.45 15.06 2.46
N THR A 199 -22.73 15.35 1.36
CA THR A 199 -22.36 14.36 0.35
C THR A 199 -21.42 13.30 0.93
N LEU A 200 -20.39 13.73 1.66
CA LEU A 200 -19.44 12.83 2.29
C LEU A 200 -20.13 11.92 3.31
N ILE A 201 -21.07 12.46 4.09
CA ILE A 201 -21.88 11.69 5.03
C ILE A 201 -22.75 10.66 4.31
N ASP A 202 -23.41 11.06 3.22
CA ASP A 202 -24.26 10.16 2.44
C ASP A 202 -23.43 9.01 1.84
N VAL A 203 -22.27 9.31 1.27
CA VAL A 203 -21.36 8.33 0.68
C VAL A 203 -20.79 7.36 1.72
N LEU A 204 -20.39 7.85 2.90
CA LEU A 204 -19.75 7.05 3.95
C LEU A 204 -20.73 6.25 4.82
N PHE A 205 -21.94 6.77 5.07
CA PHE A 205 -22.82 6.21 6.11
C PHE A 205 -24.16 5.69 5.59
N TYR A 206 -24.63 6.14 4.42
CA TYR A 206 -25.99 5.87 3.94
C TYR A 206 -26.04 5.17 2.57
N SER A 207 -24.99 5.32 1.76
CA SER A 207 -24.85 4.65 0.48
C SER A 207 -24.64 3.15 0.67
N ASN A 208 -25.74 2.38 0.66
CA ASN A 208 -25.71 0.94 0.82
C ASN A 208 -24.76 0.28 -0.20
N SER A 209 -24.02 -0.74 0.25
CA SER A 209 -23.50 -1.77 -0.64
C SER A 209 -24.67 -2.39 -1.42
N PRO A 210 -24.55 -2.68 -2.72
CA PRO A 210 -25.58 -3.42 -3.45
C PRO A 210 -25.95 -4.66 -2.64
N LYS A 211 -27.23 -4.78 -2.28
CA LYS A 211 -27.72 -5.97 -1.54
C LYS A 211 -27.38 -7.21 -2.37
N GLU A 212 -27.02 -8.31 -1.71
CA GLU A 212 -26.73 -9.63 -2.31
C GLU A 212 -27.88 -10.20 -3.18
N ASP A 213 -29.01 -9.51 -3.29
CA ASP A 213 -30.16 -9.87 -4.14
C ASP A 213 -29.92 -9.67 -5.65
N ALA A 214 -28.76 -9.14 -6.06
CA ALA A 214 -28.33 -9.07 -7.46
C ALA A 214 -27.35 -10.20 -7.82
N ALA A 215 -27.69 -11.43 -7.45
CA ALA A 215 -27.09 -12.63 -8.05
C ALA A 215 -27.45 -12.67 -9.54
N ASN A 216 -26.69 -11.94 -10.38
CA ASN A 216 -26.44 -12.12 -11.82
C ASN A 216 -26.35 -10.85 -12.68
N GLN A 217 -26.34 -9.62 -12.14
CA GLN A 217 -26.09 -8.42 -12.96
C GLN A 217 -25.24 -7.39 -12.20
N GLY A 218 -23.91 -7.43 -12.38
CA GLY A 218 -22.99 -6.38 -11.89
C GLY A 218 -21.77 -6.81 -11.05
N LEU A 219 -21.38 -8.09 -11.05
CA LEU A 219 -20.28 -8.69 -10.26
C LEU A 219 -18.86 -8.12 -10.47
N ASP A 220 -18.71 -7.04 -11.23
CA ASP A 220 -17.40 -6.56 -11.67
C ASP A 220 -16.84 -5.37 -10.87
N CYS A 221 -17.67 -4.65 -10.11
CA CYS A 221 -17.25 -3.48 -9.34
C CYS A 221 -17.23 -3.76 -7.83
N ILE A 222 -16.27 -3.17 -7.12
CA ILE A 222 -16.12 -3.23 -5.66
C ILE A 222 -16.55 -1.90 -5.02
N LYS A 223 -17.16 -1.96 -3.84
CA LYS A 223 -17.35 -0.80 -2.99
C LYS A 223 -16.03 -0.50 -2.28
N PHE A 224 -15.40 0.63 -2.61
CA PHE A 224 -14.19 1.09 -1.93
C PHE A 224 -14.18 2.63 -1.85
N PHE A 225 -14.02 3.16 -0.63
CA PHE A 225 -13.92 4.59 -0.40
C PHE A 225 -12.98 4.84 0.78
N SER A 226 -11.94 5.66 0.61
CA SER A 226 -11.02 6.03 1.68
C SER A 226 -11.04 7.54 1.90
N PHE A 227 -11.23 7.96 3.15
CA PHE A 227 -11.08 9.32 3.62
C PHE A 227 -9.98 9.37 4.66
N SER A 228 -9.01 10.25 4.50
CA SER A 228 -7.96 10.47 5.50
C SER A 228 -7.84 11.96 5.83
N LEU A 229 -7.63 12.23 7.11
CA LEU A 229 -7.44 13.53 7.74
C LEU A 229 -6.18 13.42 8.62
N ILE A 230 -5.03 13.76 8.07
CA ILE A 230 -3.73 13.55 8.72
C ILE A 230 -2.98 14.88 8.77
N ASP A 231 -2.65 15.35 9.98
CA ASP A 231 -1.94 16.61 10.26
C ASP A 231 -2.49 17.81 9.47
N GLY A 232 -3.81 17.88 9.34
CA GLY A 232 -4.47 18.97 8.62
C GLY A 232 -4.73 18.68 7.15
N TYR A 233 -4.10 17.69 6.54
CA TYR A 233 -4.28 17.36 5.12
C TYR A 233 -5.43 16.37 4.90
N ILE A 234 -6.21 16.60 3.84
CA ILE A 234 -7.29 15.70 3.42
C ILE A 234 -6.85 14.89 2.22
N SER A 235 -7.11 13.58 2.26
CA SER A 235 -6.96 12.68 1.12
C SER A 235 -8.23 11.85 0.93
N LEU A 236 -8.64 11.71 -0.31
CA LEU A 236 -9.81 10.98 -0.74
C LEU A 236 -9.43 9.98 -1.83
N VAL A 237 -9.86 8.73 -1.67
CA VAL A 237 -9.81 7.72 -2.73
C VAL A 237 -11.23 7.23 -2.94
N MET A 238 -11.76 7.41 -4.14
CA MET A 238 -13.12 7.02 -4.47
C MET A 238 -13.24 6.62 -5.93
N ASP A 239 -14.26 5.85 -6.28
CA ASP A 239 -14.54 5.55 -7.68
C ASP A 239 -15.17 6.74 -8.41
N THR A 240 -15.18 6.66 -9.74
CA THR A 240 -15.77 7.70 -10.61
C THR A 240 -17.28 7.90 -10.41
N GLU A 241 -18.00 6.92 -9.84
CA GLU A 241 -19.44 7.07 -9.56
C GLU A 241 -19.67 7.91 -8.31
N ALA A 242 -18.94 7.62 -7.24
CA ALA A 242 -18.93 8.41 -6.01
C ALA A 242 -18.44 9.84 -6.29
N GLN A 243 -17.37 9.99 -7.07
CA GLN A 243 -16.81 11.30 -7.43
C GLN A 243 -17.86 12.24 -8.05
N ARG A 244 -18.77 11.73 -8.89
CA ARG A 244 -19.82 12.54 -9.55
C ARG A 244 -20.82 13.16 -8.58
N GLN A 245 -20.91 12.64 -7.35
CA GLN A 245 -21.78 13.19 -6.32
C GLN A 245 -21.17 14.41 -5.63
N PHE A 246 -19.85 14.59 -5.74
CA PHE A 246 -19.13 15.72 -5.16
C PHE A 246 -19.08 16.91 -6.12
N PRO A 247 -19.07 18.16 -5.60
CA PRO A 247 -18.86 19.35 -6.41
C PRO A 247 -17.46 19.36 -7.03
N ALA A 248 -17.40 19.42 -8.35
CA ALA A 248 -16.17 19.24 -9.14
C ALA A 248 -15.14 20.36 -8.95
N ASP A 249 -15.55 21.52 -8.45
CA ASP A 249 -14.72 22.70 -8.21
C ASP A 249 -13.98 22.68 -6.87
N LEU A 250 -14.38 21.80 -5.94
CA LEU A 250 -13.75 21.70 -4.62
C LEU A 250 -12.67 20.62 -4.54
N LEU A 251 -12.82 19.54 -5.32
CA LEU A 251 -11.87 18.43 -5.33
C LEU A 251 -10.74 18.66 -6.33
N PHE A 252 -9.49 18.54 -5.89
CA PHE A 252 -8.33 18.62 -6.76
C PHE A 252 -7.56 17.31 -6.82
N THR A 253 -6.93 17.07 -7.97
CA THR A 253 -6.07 15.92 -8.24
C THR A 253 -4.82 16.40 -8.99
N SER A 254 -3.73 15.64 -8.90
CA SER A 254 -2.41 16.05 -9.44
C SER A 254 -2.36 16.10 -10.97
N SER A 255 -3.27 15.40 -11.63
CA SER A 255 -3.26 15.15 -13.07
C SER A 255 -4.70 15.09 -13.58
N SER A 256 -5.04 15.97 -14.52
CA SER A 256 -6.40 16.02 -15.07
C SER A 256 -6.74 14.69 -15.75
N GLY A 257 -7.67 13.94 -15.17
CA GLY A 257 -8.20 12.69 -15.75
C GLY A 257 -7.37 11.44 -15.49
N GLU A 258 -6.39 11.45 -14.57
CA GLU A 258 -5.71 10.22 -14.18
C GLU A 258 -6.64 9.34 -13.33
N LEU A 259 -6.94 8.17 -13.88
CA LEU A 259 -7.77 7.16 -13.25
C LEU A 259 -6.93 5.94 -12.92
N TRP A 260 -7.17 5.36 -11.77
CA TRP A 260 -6.40 4.26 -11.22
C TRP A 260 -7.22 2.98 -11.26
N ARG A 261 -6.56 1.86 -11.57
CA ARG A 261 -7.18 0.53 -11.47
C ARG A 261 -6.74 -0.10 -10.16
N MET A 262 -7.68 -0.75 -9.47
CA MET A 262 -7.39 -1.45 -8.23
C MET A 262 -6.98 -2.89 -8.52
N VAL A 263 -5.98 -3.34 -7.78
CA VAL A 263 -5.63 -4.74 -7.57
C VAL A 263 -5.88 -5.02 -6.09
N ARG A 264 -6.91 -5.81 -5.78
CA ARG A 264 -7.19 -6.27 -4.42
C ARG A 264 -6.41 -7.55 -4.17
N ILE A 265 -5.72 -7.63 -3.04
CA ILE A 265 -4.80 -8.71 -2.67
C ILE A 265 -5.34 -9.46 -1.44
N GLY A 266 -5.35 -10.78 -1.53
CA GLY A 266 -5.79 -11.69 -0.46
C GLY A 266 -7.11 -12.38 -0.78
N GLY A 267 -7.14 -13.71 -0.64
CA GLY A 267 -8.35 -14.52 -0.79
C GLY A 267 -9.07 -14.80 0.53
N GLN A 268 -8.37 -14.54 1.65
CA GLN A 268 -8.83 -14.61 3.03
C GLN A 268 -8.21 -13.42 3.78
N PRO A 269 -8.71 -13.05 4.97
CA PRO A 269 -8.10 -12.00 5.77
C PRO A 269 -6.61 -12.24 6.01
N LEU A 270 -5.77 -11.30 5.57
CA LEU A 270 -4.30 -11.40 5.62
C LEU A 270 -3.74 -11.42 7.05
N GLY A 271 -4.47 -10.81 7.99
CA GLY A 271 -3.96 -10.58 9.34
C GLY A 271 -2.86 -9.51 9.34
N PHE A 272 -2.07 -9.49 10.41
CA PHE A 272 -1.11 -8.41 10.67
C PHE A 272 0.32 -8.92 10.93
N ASP A 273 0.54 -10.23 10.90
CA ASP A 273 1.85 -10.83 11.21
C ASP A 273 2.56 -11.37 9.97
N GLU A 274 1.84 -11.56 8.86
CA GLU A 274 2.47 -11.96 7.60
C GLU A 274 3.34 -10.81 7.06
N CYS A 275 4.52 -11.18 6.57
CA CYS A 275 5.52 -10.25 6.02
C CYS A 275 5.63 -10.47 4.50
N GLY A 276 6.11 -9.46 3.78
CA GLY A 276 6.43 -9.59 2.36
C GLY A 276 5.26 -9.47 1.38
N ILE A 277 4.01 -9.38 1.84
CA ILE A 277 2.83 -9.19 0.96
C ILE A 277 2.99 -7.93 0.09
N VAL A 278 3.31 -6.79 0.72
CA VAL A 278 3.55 -5.52 0.01
C VAL A 278 4.76 -5.63 -0.90
N ALA A 279 5.82 -6.35 -0.49
CA ALA A 279 7.03 -6.53 -1.29
C ALA A 279 6.75 -7.33 -2.58
N GLN A 280 5.96 -8.40 -2.49
CA GLN A 280 5.55 -9.25 -3.63
C GLN A 280 4.79 -8.46 -4.71
N ILE A 281 4.08 -7.40 -4.33
CA ILE A 281 3.33 -6.55 -5.28
C ILE A 281 4.15 -5.35 -5.74
N SER A 282 4.79 -4.64 -4.80
CA SER A 282 5.46 -3.37 -5.10
C SER A 282 6.78 -3.53 -5.86
N GLN A 283 7.53 -4.63 -5.65
CA GLN A 283 8.80 -4.84 -6.36
C GLN A 283 8.62 -5.06 -7.86
N PRO A 284 7.73 -5.97 -8.34
CA PRO A 284 7.51 -6.12 -9.78
C PRO A 284 7.03 -4.81 -10.41
N LEU A 285 6.11 -4.09 -9.76
CA LEU A 285 5.64 -2.79 -10.24
C LEU A 285 6.79 -1.76 -10.33
N ALA A 286 7.71 -1.75 -9.36
CA ALA A 286 8.88 -0.89 -9.40
C ALA A 286 9.89 -1.28 -10.49
N ASP A 287 10.07 -2.58 -10.76
CA ASP A 287 10.91 -3.08 -11.86
C ASP A 287 10.37 -2.67 -13.23
N SER A 288 9.05 -2.57 -13.36
CA SER A 288 8.35 -2.12 -14.57
C SER A 288 8.12 -0.59 -14.61
N ASP A 289 8.62 0.19 -13.64
CA ASP A 289 8.41 1.65 -13.49
C ASP A 289 6.93 2.07 -13.48
N ILE A 290 6.06 1.22 -12.91
CA ILE A 290 4.62 1.48 -12.77
C ILE A 290 4.39 2.23 -11.45
N SER A 291 3.64 3.32 -11.51
CA SER A 291 3.24 4.06 -10.31
C SER A 291 2.13 3.33 -9.58
N ALA A 292 2.22 3.25 -8.25
CA ALA A 292 1.18 2.62 -7.44
C ALA A 292 0.99 3.30 -6.08
N TYR A 293 -0.26 3.56 -5.71
CA TYR A 293 -0.65 3.77 -4.32
C TYR A 293 -1.01 2.43 -3.69
N TYR A 294 -0.79 2.29 -2.39
CA TYR A 294 -1.07 1.06 -1.65
C TYR A 294 -1.80 1.36 -0.34
N ILE A 295 -2.99 0.77 -0.17
CA ILE A 295 -3.83 0.92 1.02
C ILE A 295 -4.12 -0.46 1.59
N SER A 296 -3.52 -0.73 2.74
CA SER A 296 -3.87 -1.84 3.60
C SER A 296 -5.18 -1.55 4.33
N THR A 297 -6.01 -2.57 4.48
CA THR A 297 -7.22 -2.54 5.30
C THR A 297 -7.13 -3.63 6.36
N PHE A 298 -8.10 -3.71 7.26
CA PHE A 298 -8.08 -4.71 8.33
C PHE A 298 -8.04 -6.15 7.83
N SER A 299 -8.45 -6.41 6.59
CA SER A 299 -8.53 -7.76 6.04
C SER A 299 -7.77 -7.96 4.74
N PHE A 300 -7.66 -6.93 3.90
CA PHE A 300 -7.10 -7.05 2.55
C PHE A 300 -6.22 -5.87 2.21
N ASP A 301 -5.32 -6.09 1.27
CA ASP A 301 -4.49 -5.04 0.70
C ASP A 301 -5.03 -4.60 -0.66
N HIS A 302 -4.79 -3.34 -1.02
CA HIS A 302 -5.29 -2.75 -2.26
C HIS A 302 -4.19 -1.89 -2.89
N ALA A 303 -3.72 -2.30 -4.07
CA ALA A 303 -2.82 -1.49 -4.88
C ALA A 303 -3.64 -0.76 -5.96
N LEU A 304 -3.51 0.57 -6.03
CA LEU A 304 -4.07 1.39 -7.09
C LEU A 304 -2.93 1.70 -8.06
N VAL A 305 -3.02 1.14 -9.26
CA VAL A 305 -2.00 1.27 -10.30
C VAL A 305 -2.48 2.21 -11.39
N SER A 306 -1.59 3.09 -11.84
CA SER A 306 -1.89 3.95 -12.97
C SER A 306 -1.82 3.10 -14.24
N PRO A 307 -2.83 3.14 -15.13
CA PRO A 307 -2.78 2.49 -16.43
C PRO A 307 -1.81 3.19 -17.41
N ALA A 308 -0.73 3.81 -16.91
CA ALA A 308 0.13 4.69 -17.69
C ALA A 308 0.86 3.94 -18.82
N SER A 309 0.37 4.18 -20.04
CA SER A 309 1.12 4.35 -21.29
C SER A 309 2.38 3.49 -21.41
N HIS A 310 2.22 2.25 -21.88
CA HIS A 310 3.30 1.52 -22.53
C HIS A 310 3.91 2.37 -23.67
N ARG A 311 4.94 3.16 -23.35
CA ARG A 311 5.97 3.50 -24.33
C ARG A 311 6.96 2.35 -24.26
N PRO A 312 6.92 1.39 -25.20
CA PRO A 312 7.96 0.38 -25.26
C PRO A 312 9.29 1.13 -25.34
N ARG A 313 10.21 0.79 -24.45
CA ARG A 313 11.61 1.18 -24.57
C ARG A 313 12.06 0.71 -25.95
N ARG A 314 12.13 1.62 -26.95
CA ARG A 314 12.75 1.33 -28.24
C ARG A 314 14.20 1.01 -27.93
N GLY A 315 14.51 -0.28 -27.83
CA GLY A 315 15.87 -0.78 -27.79
C GLY A 315 16.63 -0.21 -28.97
N HIS A 316 17.70 0.52 -28.67
CA HIS A 316 18.76 0.77 -29.63
C HIS A 316 19.34 -0.58 -30.06
N SER A 317 18.93 -1.08 -31.22
CA SER A 317 19.74 -2.04 -31.98
C SER A 317 19.34 -2.00 -33.46
N GLU A 318 19.79 -0.98 -34.15
CA GLU A 318 20.04 -1.07 -35.59
C GLU A 318 21.48 -0.62 -35.85
N ARG A 319 22.42 -1.56 -35.73
CA ARG A 319 23.67 -1.60 -36.50
C ARG A 319 24.37 -2.93 -36.30
N ASN A 320 24.02 -3.87 -37.16
CA ASN A 320 24.96 -4.61 -38.02
C ASN A 320 24.28 -5.87 -38.51
N ARG A 321 23.63 -5.75 -39.68
CA ARG A 321 23.63 -6.85 -40.63
C ARG A 321 25.08 -7.02 -41.06
N HIS A 322 25.64 -8.22 -41.00
CA HIS A 322 26.49 -8.82 -42.05
C HIS A 322 26.99 -10.20 -41.57
N ALA A 323 26.85 -11.17 -42.48
CA ALA A 323 27.55 -12.47 -42.58
C ALA A 323 26.84 -13.71 -41.96
N PRO A 324 27.12 -14.93 -42.47
CA PRO A 324 26.11 -15.77 -43.11
C PRO A 324 25.90 -17.14 -42.41
N ALA A 325 24.93 -17.90 -42.91
CA ALA A 325 24.56 -19.23 -42.43
C ALA A 325 25.70 -20.29 -42.54
N PRO A 326 25.65 -21.32 -41.68
CA PRO A 326 25.91 -22.70 -42.11
C PRO A 326 24.80 -23.65 -41.60
N GLU A 327 24.17 -24.44 -42.46
CA GLU A 327 24.52 -25.82 -42.85
C GLU A 327 24.58 -26.86 -41.70
N GLU A 328 23.74 -27.88 -41.85
CA GLU A 328 23.59 -29.07 -41.03
C GLU A 328 24.86 -29.92 -40.96
N ARG A 329 25.13 -30.55 -39.80
CA ARG A 329 25.73 -31.89 -39.75
C ARG A 329 25.46 -32.63 -38.45
N SER A 330 25.38 -33.94 -38.61
CA SER A 330 24.93 -34.98 -37.69
C SER A 330 26.05 -35.60 -36.86
N SER A 331 25.66 -36.16 -35.71
CA SER A 331 26.24 -37.28 -34.93
C SER A 331 27.70 -37.27 -34.44
N SER A 332 27.87 -37.39 -33.11
CA SER A 332 28.55 -38.48 -32.37
C SER A 332 29.47 -38.03 -31.21
N GLN A 333 29.15 -38.52 -30.01
CA GLN A 333 30.03 -39.17 -29.01
C GLN A 333 30.92 -38.38 -28.01
N LEU A 334 30.92 -38.95 -26.78
CA LEU A 334 31.87 -38.92 -25.63
C LEU A 334 31.59 -37.85 -24.54
N ILE A 335 30.96 -38.22 -23.42
CA ILE A 335 31.43 -38.92 -22.19
C ILE A 335 32.16 -37.98 -21.20
N SER A 336 31.66 -38.04 -19.95
CA SER A 336 32.27 -37.74 -18.64
C SER A 336 32.63 -36.30 -18.31
N ASP A 337 31.90 -35.69 -17.37
CA ASP A 337 32.27 -35.79 -15.96
C ASP A 337 31.19 -35.17 -15.06
N VAL A 338 30.70 -35.98 -14.12
CA VAL A 338 29.94 -35.56 -12.95
C VAL A 338 30.93 -35.51 -11.79
N PRO A 339 30.99 -34.39 -11.07
CA PRO A 339 31.03 -34.48 -9.62
C PRO A 339 29.75 -33.86 -9.06
N SER A 340 28.98 -34.73 -8.43
CA SER A 340 28.05 -34.43 -7.37
C SER A 340 28.81 -33.79 -6.21
N GLU A 341 28.39 -32.62 -5.76
CA GLU A 341 28.30 -32.33 -4.33
C GLU A 341 27.54 -31.01 -4.05
N LEU A 342 26.59 -31.15 -3.13
CA LEU A 342 26.15 -30.16 -2.13
C LEU A 342 25.08 -29.14 -2.55
N ASP A 343 23.84 -29.58 -2.34
CA ASP A 343 22.82 -28.87 -1.54
C ASP A 343 23.30 -27.56 -0.91
N ASP A 344 22.96 -26.44 -1.55
CA ASP A 344 22.87 -25.15 -0.87
C ASP A 344 21.42 -24.63 -0.97
N PRO A 345 20.60 -24.73 0.10
CA PRO A 345 19.23 -24.22 0.11
C PRO A 345 19.14 -22.69 -0.04
N ARG A 346 20.26 -21.94 -0.08
CA ARG A 346 20.28 -20.50 -0.35
C ARG A 346 20.17 -20.16 -1.83
N LEU A 347 20.64 -21.03 -2.73
CA LEU A 347 20.62 -20.80 -4.18
C LEU A 347 19.25 -21.06 -4.82
N SER A 348 18.42 -21.91 -4.21
CA SER A 348 17.06 -22.22 -4.69
C SER A 348 16.07 -21.06 -4.51
N LEU A 349 16.28 -20.22 -3.49
CA LEU A 349 15.43 -19.04 -3.21
C LEU A 349 15.75 -17.85 -4.14
N GLN A 350 17.00 -17.71 -4.59
CA GLN A 350 17.42 -16.65 -5.51
C GLN A 350 16.92 -16.84 -6.95
N LEU A 351 16.56 -18.07 -7.34
CA LEU A 351 16.07 -18.40 -8.68
C LEU A 351 14.55 -18.59 -8.77
N GLN A 352 13.84 -18.75 -7.65
CA GLN A 352 12.37 -18.76 -7.62
C GLN A 352 11.77 -17.35 -7.71
N TRP A 353 12.48 -16.34 -7.20
CA TRP A 353 12.04 -14.94 -7.17
C TRP A 353 11.75 -14.33 -8.56
N PRO A 354 12.60 -14.49 -9.59
CA PRO A 354 12.37 -13.90 -10.91
C PRO A 354 11.20 -14.56 -11.67
N MET A 355 10.87 -15.82 -11.36
CA MET A 355 9.77 -16.53 -12.04
C MET A 355 8.40 -16.13 -11.48
N VAL A 356 8.28 -16.00 -10.15
CA VAL A 356 7.03 -15.58 -9.49
C VAL A 356 6.73 -14.12 -9.81
N ALA A 357 7.74 -13.25 -9.77
CA ALA A 357 7.62 -11.85 -10.17
C ALA A 357 7.14 -11.71 -11.63
N ARG A 358 7.71 -12.49 -12.58
CA ARG A 358 7.25 -12.50 -13.98
C ARG A 358 5.84 -13.02 -14.15
N GLN A 359 5.43 -14.05 -13.41
CA GLN A 359 4.09 -14.64 -13.55
C GLN A 359 3.01 -13.70 -12.99
N GLN A 360 3.36 -12.92 -11.95
CA GLN A 360 2.50 -11.91 -11.36
C GLN A 360 2.52 -10.60 -12.18
N GLU A 361 3.67 -10.22 -12.74
CA GLU A 361 3.83 -9.13 -13.73
C GLU A 361 3.03 -9.43 -15.01
N GLU A 362 3.13 -10.63 -15.59
CA GLU A 362 2.34 -11.04 -16.75
C GLU A 362 0.84 -11.00 -16.43
N ARG A 363 0.42 -11.46 -15.25
CA ARG A 363 -0.98 -11.37 -14.80
C ARG A 363 -1.45 -9.94 -14.56
N LEU A 364 -0.63 -9.09 -13.96
CA LEU A 364 -0.94 -7.69 -13.72
C LEU A 364 -1.00 -6.91 -15.05
N THR A 365 -0.07 -7.18 -15.96
CA THR A 365 -0.01 -6.54 -17.29
C THR A 365 -1.19 -6.98 -18.16
N LEU A 366 -1.49 -8.29 -18.21
CA LEU A 366 -2.64 -8.84 -18.98
C LEU A 366 -4.01 -8.42 -18.44
N CYS A 367 -4.11 -7.99 -17.18
CA CYS A 367 -5.38 -7.54 -16.59
C CYS A 367 -5.55 -6.01 -16.60
N LEU A 368 -4.50 -5.25 -16.94
CA LEU A 368 -4.51 -3.80 -17.02
C LEU A 368 -4.62 -3.28 -18.48
N ASP A 369 -4.38 -4.12 -19.48
CA ASP A 369 -4.80 -3.97 -20.88
C ASP A 369 -6.30 -4.26 -21.06
#